data_AF-A0A6V7WYR7-F1
#
_entry.id   AF-A0A6V7WYR7-F1
#
_cell.length_a   1.000
_cell.length_b   1.000
_cell.length_c   1.000
_cell.angle_alpha   90.00
_cell.angle_beta   90.00
_cell.angle_gamma   90.00
#
_symmetry.space_group_name_H-M   'P 1'
#
loop_
_entity.id
_entity.type
_entity.pdbx_description
1 polymer ?
#
loop_
_entity_poly.entity_id
_entity_poly.type
_entity_poly.pdbx_seq_one_letter_code
_entity_poly.pdbx_strand_id
1 'polypeptide(L)'
;MAGIDFGNMNCYLAAARNKGIEVLMNDYSLHATPSCILFGQQSRLMGFGARQQLNMHYKNTVLYFKQLLGKQYSDEFIRLFGSSIPCDIVQLKNGDIGLKVMYLNEERIFTPEQVLACLFTHLRLLLSKSLGADINECVMSVPFYFDEKQRLAVIAAGKIASLKIRLINEHAALAYNYGIYKGMNLPKSEEPPKIVAFVDCGHSCVQTSLIALIAGNAKILSAAHTLEVGGHYFDLLLRDYFVVQFKEKYNIDVTKNPRAMFRLLDECEKLKKQMSANSQNIPFHIECFMNDVDVSGSMQRTQFEEMAQHLFEKINLMLHTLFERAQINVEDVSDVEIVGGSSRIPRIKQIIGEFFKKEPKTTMNQDDAIARGCALRSAMFYPAYQMKEFALEDPFDLVMEASKLPTEKSVAELLKIEKDMQAADQRATERSDAKNALEEYCFRMQHTFEDTKACEGKVTEDVRLSCLNECSEVLEWLDMNSTELQKKQIECRHSELEKYCKPALSKLFAVSEAKKEKQADVKQEDSNQNGKDQPNQDIEAKCEDENVDNKTSSNPKPECNDAEMD
;
A
#
# COMPACT_ATOMS: atom_id res chain seq x y z
N MET A 1 7.75 8.52 -15.84
CA MET A 1 7.34 9.72 -15.08
C MET A 1 6.60 9.25 -13.84
N ALA A 2 7.30 9.14 -12.72
CA ALA A 2 6.76 8.57 -11.47
C ALA A 2 7.03 9.50 -10.29
N GLY A 3 6.04 9.61 -9.41
CA GLY A 3 6.07 10.32 -8.16
C GLY A 3 5.85 9.37 -6.99
N ILE A 4 6.63 9.51 -5.93
CA ILE A 4 6.52 8.70 -4.72
C ILE A 4 6.36 9.62 -3.53
N ASP A 5 5.33 9.38 -2.73
CA ASP A 5 5.27 9.86 -1.36
C ASP A 5 5.64 8.73 -0.41
N PHE A 6 6.78 8.83 0.27
CA PHE A 6 7.17 7.83 1.27
C PHE A 6 6.85 8.36 2.67
N GLY A 7 5.67 8.04 3.17
CA GLY A 7 5.26 8.38 4.53
C GLY A 7 5.97 7.54 5.59
N ASN A 8 5.74 7.88 6.86
CA ASN A 8 6.27 7.10 7.99
C ASN A 8 5.51 5.77 8.21
N MET A 9 4.24 5.72 7.79
CA MET A 9 3.37 4.55 7.94
C MET A 9 3.02 3.92 6.59
N ASN A 10 2.67 4.73 5.59
CA ASN A 10 2.29 4.28 4.26
C ASN A 10 3.01 5.13 3.20
N CYS A 11 3.25 4.52 2.05
CA CYS A 11 3.70 5.15 0.84
C CYS A 11 2.60 5.17 -0.21
N TYR A 12 2.60 6.19 -1.06
CA TYR A 12 1.68 6.35 -2.17
C TYR A 12 2.47 6.55 -3.47
N LEU A 13 2.01 5.88 -4.53
CA LEU A 13 2.66 5.87 -5.82
C LEU A 13 1.76 6.55 -6.84
N ALA A 14 2.32 7.46 -7.63
CA ALA A 14 1.59 8.10 -8.72
C ALA A 14 2.45 8.13 -9.99
N ALA A 15 1.81 8.12 -11.14
CA ALA A 15 2.49 8.19 -12.43
C ALA A 15 1.70 9.06 -13.40
N ALA A 16 2.42 9.70 -14.32
CA ALA A 16 1.81 10.41 -15.42
C ALA A 16 1.50 9.44 -16.56
N ARG A 17 0.21 9.28 -16.89
CA ARG A 17 -0.31 8.35 -17.91
C ARG A 17 -1.52 8.97 -18.61
N ASN A 18 -1.68 8.71 -19.91
CA ASN A 18 -2.87 9.10 -20.69
C ASN A 18 -3.27 10.59 -20.55
N LYS A 19 -2.29 11.50 -20.54
CA LYS A 19 -2.47 12.96 -20.34
C LYS A 19 -3.01 13.36 -18.96
N GLY A 20 -2.97 12.46 -17.97
CA GLY A 20 -3.36 12.71 -16.59
C GLY A 20 -2.35 12.15 -15.58
N ILE A 21 -2.71 12.23 -14.30
CA ILE A 21 -1.98 11.61 -13.20
C ILE A 21 -2.86 10.53 -12.60
N GLU A 22 -2.32 9.32 -12.56
CA GLU A 22 -2.94 8.15 -11.98
C GLU A 22 -2.21 7.77 -10.69
N VAL A 23 -2.97 7.38 -9.67
CA VAL A 23 -2.42 6.83 -8.42
C VAL A 23 -2.48 5.32 -8.54
N LEU A 24 -1.33 4.69 -8.34
CA LEU A 24 -1.14 3.28 -8.62
C LEU A 24 -1.54 2.45 -7.40
N MET A 25 -1.96 1.21 -7.66
CA MET A 25 -2.27 0.22 -6.63
C MET A 25 -1.09 -0.73 -6.44
N ASN A 26 -0.95 -1.28 -5.24
CA ASN A 26 -0.02 -2.36 -4.95
C ASN A 26 -0.58 -3.73 -5.36
N ASP A 27 0.18 -4.80 -5.07
CA ASP A 27 -0.20 -6.18 -5.38
C ASP A 27 -1.47 -6.68 -4.65
N TYR A 28 -1.99 -5.90 -3.69
CA TYR A 28 -3.23 -6.16 -2.95
C TYR A 28 -4.37 -5.24 -3.38
N SER A 29 -4.24 -4.56 -4.51
CA SER A 29 -5.25 -3.62 -5.04
C SER A 29 -5.55 -2.45 -4.09
N LEU A 30 -4.58 -2.05 -3.27
CA LEU A 30 -4.67 -0.90 -2.37
C LEU A 30 -3.74 0.22 -2.85
N HIS A 31 -4.17 1.47 -2.73
CA HIS A 31 -3.33 2.63 -3.04
C HIS A 31 -2.22 2.88 -2.01
N ALA A 32 -2.45 2.49 -0.76
CA ALA A 32 -1.50 2.66 0.33
C ALA A 32 -0.61 1.42 0.44
N THR A 33 0.71 1.62 0.34
CA THR A 33 1.71 0.55 0.58
C THR A 33 2.39 0.79 1.92
N PRO A 34 2.25 -0.09 2.92
CA PRO A 34 2.87 0.12 4.23
C PRO A 34 4.38 0.32 4.15
N SER A 35 4.92 1.26 4.92
CA SER A 35 6.36 1.50 5.08
C SER A 35 6.94 0.49 6.07
N CYS A 36 6.92 -0.78 5.67
CA CYS A 36 7.16 -1.94 6.52
C CYS A 36 8.10 -2.93 5.83
N ILE A 37 9.14 -3.38 6.54
CA ILE A 37 10.07 -4.39 6.06
C ILE A 37 10.19 -5.48 7.11
N LEU A 38 9.89 -6.73 6.75
CA LEU A 38 10.16 -7.91 7.56
C LEU A 38 11.39 -8.61 7.01
N PHE A 39 12.39 -8.79 7.86
CA PHE A 39 13.53 -9.67 7.58
C PHE A 39 13.21 -11.09 8.05
N GLY A 40 12.97 -12.00 7.09
CA GLY A 40 12.60 -13.38 7.37
C GLY A 40 13.79 -14.35 7.37
N GLN A 41 13.48 -15.61 7.60
CA GLN A 41 14.46 -16.71 7.61
C GLN A 41 14.92 -17.13 6.21
N GLN A 42 14.16 -16.78 5.16
CA GLN A 42 14.41 -17.23 3.78
C GLN A 42 14.45 -16.06 2.78
N SER A 43 13.67 -15.01 3.06
CA SER A 43 13.58 -13.80 2.27
C SER A 43 13.12 -12.64 3.14
N ARG A 44 13.14 -11.44 2.56
CA ARG A 44 12.48 -10.27 3.10
C ARG A 44 11.06 -10.20 2.56
N LEU A 45 10.14 -9.69 3.37
CA LEU A 45 8.84 -9.20 2.90
C LEU A 45 8.80 -7.69 3.07
N MET A 46 8.10 -7.01 2.17
CA MET A 46 7.96 -5.56 2.18
C MET A 46 6.49 -5.19 2.01
N GLY A 47 6.11 -3.98 2.42
CA GLY A 47 4.76 -3.49 2.22
C GLY A 47 3.72 -4.27 3.02
N PHE A 48 2.62 -4.62 2.36
CA PHE A 48 1.49 -5.30 2.98
C PHE A 48 1.85 -6.70 3.49
N GLY A 49 2.65 -7.46 2.72
CA GLY A 49 3.10 -8.79 3.13
C GLY A 49 3.87 -8.78 4.46
N ALA A 50 4.72 -7.77 4.67
CA ALA A 50 5.41 -7.57 5.94
C ALA A 50 4.45 -7.15 7.06
N ARG A 51 3.51 -6.23 6.77
CA ARG A 51 2.53 -5.72 7.75
C ARG A 51 1.64 -6.83 8.32
N GLN A 52 1.21 -7.78 7.49
CA GLN A 52 0.36 -8.91 7.92
C GLN A 52 1.06 -9.83 8.92
N GLN A 53 2.40 -9.90 8.88
CA GLN A 53 3.18 -10.79 9.72
C GLN A 53 3.81 -10.09 10.93
N LEU A 54 3.55 -8.79 11.13
CA LEU A 54 4.12 -7.97 12.20
C LEU A 54 3.98 -8.64 13.58
N ASN A 55 2.78 -9.08 13.94
CA ASN A 55 2.52 -9.64 15.28
C ASN A 55 3.23 -10.98 15.55
N MET A 56 3.58 -11.72 14.50
CA MET A 56 4.30 -12.99 14.61
C MET A 56 5.81 -12.79 14.63
N HIS A 57 6.31 -11.80 13.89
CA HIS A 57 7.74 -11.56 13.69
C HIS A 57 8.21 -10.18 14.15
N TYR A 58 7.58 -9.61 15.19
CA TYR A 58 7.75 -8.20 15.56
C TYR A 58 9.22 -7.76 15.67
N LYS A 59 10.09 -8.56 16.31
CA LYS A 59 11.53 -8.23 16.46
C LYS A 59 12.28 -8.07 15.13
N ASN A 60 11.81 -8.71 14.07
CA ASN A 60 12.43 -8.67 12.75
C ASN A 60 11.66 -7.79 11.75
N THR A 61 10.58 -7.15 12.20
CA THR A 61 9.79 -6.23 11.37
C THR A 61 10.12 -4.80 11.73
N VAL A 62 10.69 -4.07 10.76
CA VAL A 62 11.07 -2.67 10.91
C VAL A 62 9.95 -1.78 10.37
N LEU A 63 9.49 -0.88 11.23
CA LEU A 63 8.48 0.15 10.96
C LEU A 63 9.00 1.51 11.46
N TYR A 64 8.35 2.59 11.03
CA TYR A 64 8.57 3.95 11.55
C TYR A 64 10.02 4.47 11.43
N PHE A 65 10.77 3.97 10.46
CA PHE A 65 12.18 4.29 10.28
C PHE A 65 12.44 5.60 9.52
N LYS A 66 11.41 6.28 8.98
CA LYS A 66 11.57 7.55 8.22
C LYS A 66 12.30 8.61 9.05
N GLN A 67 11.99 8.72 10.34
CA GLN A 67 12.59 9.72 11.23
C GLN A 67 13.99 9.35 11.72
N LEU A 68 14.46 8.13 11.48
CA LEU A 68 15.79 7.65 11.89
C LEU A 68 16.90 7.99 10.90
N LEU A 69 16.53 8.37 9.67
CA LEU A 69 17.48 8.64 8.58
C LEU A 69 18.48 9.71 9.01
N GLY A 70 19.77 9.51 8.74
CA GLY A 70 20.83 10.48 9.05
C GLY A 70 21.03 10.81 10.54
N LYS A 71 20.35 10.11 11.46
CA LYS A 71 20.43 10.35 12.90
C LYS A 71 21.62 9.63 13.54
N GLN A 72 22.16 10.25 14.60
CA GLN A 72 23.19 9.65 15.45
C GLN A 72 22.53 8.87 16.58
N TYR A 73 23.20 7.82 17.06
CA TYR A 73 22.71 7.04 18.20
C TYR A 73 22.56 7.88 19.48
N SER A 74 23.35 8.95 19.61
CA SER A 74 23.30 9.88 20.74
C SER A 74 22.17 10.92 20.67
N ASP A 75 21.43 11.02 19.55
CA ASP A 75 20.35 12.00 19.40
C ASP A 75 19.22 11.67 20.41
N GLU A 76 18.72 12.69 21.10
CA GLU A 76 17.64 12.58 22.09
C GLU A 76 16.36 12.01 21.45
N PHE A 77 16.11 12.34 20.18
CA PHE A 77 14.99 11.80 19.42
C PHE A 77 15.02 10.26 19.39
N ILE A 78 16.20 9.64 19.31
CA ILE A 78 16.35 8.18 19.28
C ILE A 78 15.99 7.57 20.63
N ARG A 79 16.31 8.26 21.74
CA ARG A 79 15.92 7.81 23.08
C ARG A 79 14.41 7.84 23.28
N LEU A 80 13.76 8.89 22.75
CA LEU A 80 12.31 9.08 22.87
C LEU A 80 11.52 8.17 21.92
N PHE A 81 11.86 8.20 20.64
CA PHE A 81 11.13 7.51 19.58
C PHE A 81 11.56 6.04 19.40
N GLY A 82 12.78 5.68 19.80
CA GLY A 82 13.35 4.35 19.60
C GLY A 82 12.51 3.22 20.20
N SER A 83 11.83 3.47 21.31
CA SER A 83 10.90 2.52 21.94
C SER A 83 9.67 2.15 21.08
N SER A 84 9.38 2.96 20.06
CA SER A 84 8.29 2.70 19.11
C SER A 84 8.71 1.76 17.98
N ILE A 85 10.01 1.46 17.85
CA ILE A 85 10.54 0.59 16.80
C ILE A 85 10.63 -0.84 17.35
N PRO A 86 10.07 -1.84 16.67
CA PRO A 86 10.03 -3.22 17.18
C PRO A 86 11.38 -3.91 17.36
N CYS A 87 12.41 -3.48 16.65
CA CYS A 87 13.74 -4.09 16.63
C CYS A 87 14.76 -3.31 17.47
N ASP A 88 15.84 -3.98 17.86
CA ASP A 88 16.87 -3.36 18.69
C ASP A 88 17.68 -2.32 17.89
N ILE A 89 17.80 -1.12 18.46
CA ILE A 89 18.60 -0.03 17.91
C ILE A 89 19.98 -0.06 18.57
N VAL A 90 21.04 -0.14 17.75
CA VAL A 90 22.43 -0.24 18.20
C VAL A 90 23.30 0.89 17.66
N GLN A 91 24.37 1.23 18.38
CA GLN A 91 25.35 2.22 17.93
C GLN A 91 26.37 1.57 16.98
N LEU A 92 26.57 2.18 15.81
CA LEU A 92 27.62 1.81 14.86
C LEU A 92 28.95 2.46 15.23
N LYS A 93 30.05 1.95 14.66
CA LYS A 93 31.41 2.43 14.94
C LYS A 93 31.61 3.92 14.64
N ASN A 94 30.86 4.47 13.69
CA ASN A 94 30.90 5.86 13.29
C ASN A 94 29.94 6.77 14.09
N GLY A 95 29.20 6.22 15.06
CA GLY A 95 28.20 6.94 15.85
C GLY A 95 26.78 6.88 15.30
N ASP A 96 26.61 6.41 14.05
CA ASP A 96 25.30 6.24 13.41
C ASP A 96 24.50 5.11 14.07
N ILE A 97 23.27 4.97 13.62
CA ILE A 97 22.31 3.98 14.10
C ILE A 97 22.34 2.73 13.23
N GLY A 98 22.30 1.57 13.88
CA GLY A 98 22.04 0.27 13.26
C GLY A 98 20.74 -0.33 13.80
N LEU A 99 20.02 -1.04 12.93
CA LEU A 99 18.80 -1.78 13.23
C LEU A 99 19.13 -3.27 13.19
N LYS A 100 19.06 -3.92 14.35
CA LYS A 100 19.47 -5.32 14.54
C LYS A 100 18.27 -6.25 14.35
N VAL A 101 18.42 -7.20 13.44
CA VAL A 101 17.37 -8.18 13.08
C VAL A 101 17.99 -9.57 12.83
N MET A 102 17.15 -10.61 12.89
CA MET A 102 17.53 -11.95 12.41
C MET A 102 17.10 -12.10 10.95
N TYR A 103 18.07 -12.16 10.04
CA TYR A 103 17.84 -12.32 8.60
C TYR A 103 18.60 -13.54 8.09
N LEU A 104 17.92 -14.42 7.34
CA LEU A 104 18.50 -15.68 6.86
C LEU A 104 19.11 -16.52 8.00
N ASN A 105 18.43 -16.55 9.14
CA ASN A 105 18.86 -17.21 10.39
C ASN A 105 20.17 -16.68 10.99
N GLU A 106 20.66 -15.54 10.52
CA GLU A 106 21.84 -14.88 11.06
C GLU A 106 21.50 -13.50 11.63
N GLU A 107 22.22 -13.11 12.68
CA GLU A 107 22.16 -11.76 13.19
C GLU A 107 22.76 -10.80 12.16
N ARG A 108 21.98 -9.78 11.78
CA ARG A 108 22.38 -8.75 10.83
C ARG A 108 22.02 -7.37 11.38
N ILE A 109 22.83 -6.39 11.04
CA ILE A 109 22.62 -4.98 11.38
C ILE A 109 22.50 -4.22 10.07
N PHE A 110 21.39 -3.51 9.90
CA PHE A 110 21.13 -2.65 8.75
C PHE A 110 21.04 -1.20 9.17
N THR A 111 21.61 -0.28 8.39
CA THR A 111 21.36 1.16 8.63
C THR A 111 19.94 1.54 8.21
N PRO A 112 19.36 2.63 8.74
CA PRO A 112 18.08 3.17 8.26
C PRO A 112 18.03 3.37 6.73
N GLU A 113 19.15 3.77 6.12
CA GLU A 113 19.29 3.93 4.65
C GLU A 113 19.19 2.59 3.92
N GLN A 114 19.77 1.51 4.45
CA GLN A 114 19.63 0.18 3.86
C GLN A 114 18.19 -0.32 3.97
N VAL A 115 17.52 -0.10 5.11
CA VAL A 115 16.10 -0.44 5.26
C VAL A 115 15.22 0.35 4.30
N LEU A 116 15.49 1.66 4.15
CA LEU A 116 14.81 2.50 3.17
C LEU A 116 15.08 2.04 1.73
N ALA A 117 16.29 1.58 1.41
CA ALA A 117 16.62 1.03 0.09
C ALA A 117 15.86 -0.27 -0.21
N CYS A 118 15.61 -1.12 0.79
CA CYS A 118 14.72 -2.28 0.65
C CYS A 118 13.31 -1.82 0.23
N LEU A 119 12.75 -0.83 0.93
CA LEU A 119 11.44 -0.25 0.59
C LEU A 119 11.44 0.36 -0.81
N PHE A 120 12.45 1.14 -1.19
CA PHE A 120 12.55 1.75 -2.52
C PHE A 120 12.67 0.73 -3.64
N THR A 121 13.37 -0.38 -3.41
CA THR A 121 13.39 -1.51 -4.34
C THR A 121 11.98 -2.04 -4.55
N HIS A 122 11.22 -2.28 -3.49
CA HIS A 122 9.83 -2.74 -3.60
C HIS A 122 8.94 -1.73 -4.34
N LEU A 123 9.00 -0.45 -3.99
CA LEU A 123 8.22 0.60 -4.66
C LEU A 123 8.59 0.73 -6.15
N ARG A 124 9.88 0.61 -6.50
CA ARG A 124 10.36 0.60 -7.89
C ARG A 124 9.80 -0.59 -8.66
N LEU A 125 9.76 -1.78 -8.06
CA LEU A 125 9.19 -2.98 -8.68
C LEU A 125 7.67 -2.84 -8.90
N LEU A 126 6.93 -2.30 -7.92
CA LEU A 126 5.50 -1.99 -8.07
C LEU A 126 5.25 -1.00 -9.21
N LEU A 127 6.01 0.09 -9.27
CA LEU A 127 5.94 1.06 -10.37
C LEU A 127 6.25 0.40 -11.72
N SER A 128 7.30 -0.42 -11.79
CA SER A 128 7.73 -1.05 -13.04
C SER A 128 6.70 -2.05 -13.55
N LYS A 129 6.11 -2.84 -12.65
CA LYS A 129 4.99 -3.76 -12.95
C LYS A 129 3.76 -3.01 -13.45
N SER A 130 3.36 -1.94 -12.76
CA SER A 130 2.17 -1.15 -13.12
C SER A 130 2.31 -0.42 -14.45
N LEU A 131 3.51 0.06 -14.76
CA LEU A 131 3.79 0.83 -15.98
C LEU A 131 4.27 -0.04 -17.16
N GLY A 132 4.60 -1.32 -16.92
CA GLY A 132 5.11 -2.22 -17.95
C GLY A 132 6.50 -1.84 -18.48
N ALA A 133 7.28 -1.08 -17.71
CA ALA A 133 8.61 -0.60 -18.09
C ALA A 133 9.49 -0.40 -16.84
N ASP A 134 10.79 -0.60 -17.00
CA ASP A 134 11.75 -0.39 -15.90
C ASP A 134 11.81 1.09 -15.48
N ILE A 135 11.69 1.32 -14.17
CA ILE A 135 11.75 2.66 -13.59
C ILE A 135 13.10 2.91 -12.94
N ASN A 136 13.89 3.79 -13.55
CA ASN A 136 15.24 4.14 -13.09
C ASN A 136 15.33 5.53 -12.47
N GLU A 137 14.29 6.37 -12.62
CA GLU A 137 14.24 7.72 -12.07
C GLU A 137 12.82 8.06 -11.57
N CYS A 138 12.73 8.73 -10.43
CA CYS A 138 11.47 9.24 -9.88
C CYS A 138 11.67 10.59 -9.16
N VAL A 139 10.56 11.28 -8.94
CA VAL A 139 10.47 12.39 -7.98
C VAL A 139 9.91 11.85 -6.67
N MET A 140 10.48 12.26 -5.55
CA MET A 140 10.09 11.77 -4.23
C MET A 140 9.94 12.89 -3.23
N SER A 141 8.85 12.88 -2.46
CA SER A 141 8.59 13.86 -1.42
C SER A 141 9.47 13.64 -0.18
N VAL A 142 9.89 14.71 0.47
CA VAL A 142 10.48 14.71 1.82
C VAL A 142 9.87 15.84 2.65
N PRO A 143 9.80 15.71 3.98
CA PRO A 143 9.38 16.82 4.83
C PRO A 143 10.33 18.00 4.65
N PHE A 144 9.79 19.22 4.62
CA PHE A 144 10.62 20.40 4.35
C PHE A 144 11.71 20.63 5.40
N TYR A 145 11.44 20.20 6.65
CA TYR A 145 12.35 20.31 7.77
C TYR A 145 13.45 19.25 7.79
N PHE A 146 13.44 18.29 6.85
CA PHE A 146 14.56 17.36 6.73
C PHE A 146 15.85 18.12 6.46
N ASP A 147 16.84 17.89 7.31
CA ASP A 147 18.16 18.49 7.16
C ASP A 147 18.92 17.86 5.98
N GLU A 148 20.12 18.40 5.72
CA GLU A 148 20.97 17.89 4.65
C GLU A 148 21.31 16.41 4.82
N LYS A 149 21.62 15.94 6.04
CA LYS A 149 21.97 14.53 6.29
C LYS A 149 20.80 13.60 5.99
N GLN A 150 19.60 13.97 6.41
CA GLN A 150 18.38 13.21 6.14
C GLN A 150 18.07 13.14 4.64
N ARG A 151 18.20 14.25 3.91
CA ARG A 151 17.99 14.27 2.45
C ARG A 151 19.03 13.44 1.71
N LEU A 152 20.29 13.53 2.12
CA LEU A 152 21.37 12.72 1.56
C LEU A 152 21.18 11.22 1.85
N ALA A 153 20.67 10.86 3.04
CA ALA A 153 20.31 9.49 3.40
C ALA A 153 19.22 8.93 2.46
N VAL A 154 18.20 9.72 2.10
CA VAL A 154 17.18 9.34 1.11
C VAL A 154 17.79 9.12 -0.28
N ILE A 155 18.67 10.02 -0.73
CA ILE A 155 19.36 9.88 -2.03
C ILE A 155 20.27 8.65 -2.03
N ALA A 156 20.99 8.40 -0.95
CA ALA A 156 21.83 7.22 -0.78
C ALA A 156 21.01 5.92 -0.86
N ALA A 157 19.85 5.86 -0.18
CA ALA A 157 18.92 4.75 -0.28
C ALA A 157 18.44 4.53 -1.72
N GLY A 158 18.16 5.61 -2.46
CA GLY A 158 17.84 5.55 -3.89
C GLY A 158 18.96 4.91 -4.71
N LYS A 159 20.21 5.34 -4.51
CA LYS A 159 21.38 4.76 -5.20
C LYS A 159 21.52 3.25 -4.90
N ILE A 160 21.34 2.83 -3.64
CA ILE A 160 21.36 1.42 -3.24
C ILE A 160 20.22 0.63 -3.92
N ALA A 161 19.05 1.25 -4.08
CA ALA A 161 17.89 0.64 -4.75
C ALA A 161 17.94 0.70 -6.30
N SER A 162 19.05 1.17 -6.88
CA SER A 162 19.18 1.46 -8.33
C SER A 162 18.11 2.41 -8.86
N LEU A 163 17.71 3.39 -8.05
CA LEU A 163 16.68 4.39 -8.35
C LEU A 163 17.26 5.79 -8.20
N LYS A 164 17.34 6.55 -9.29
CA LYS A 164 17.71 7.96 -9.24
C LYS A 164 16.56 8.78 -8.69
N ILE A 165 16.78 9.40 -7.53
CA ILE A 165 15.75 10.19 -6.84
C ILE A 165 16.01 11.68 -7.04
N ARG A 166 14.98 12.42 -7.45
CA ARG A 166 14.92 13.87 -7.34
C ARG A 166 13.98 14.22 -6.19
N LEU A 167 14.49 14.91 -5.17
CA LEU A 167 13.70 15.28 -4.00
C LEU A 167 12.80 16.49 -4.31
N ILE A 168 11.67 16.53 -3.64
CA ILE A 168 10.78 17.69 -3.55
C ILE A 168 10.25 17.78 -2.12
N ASN A 169 10.02 19.00 -1.61
CA ASN A 169 9.37 19.16 -0.32
C ASN A 169 7.89 18.73 -0.40
N GLU A 170 7.35 18.14 0.67
CA GLU A 170 5.95 17.70 0.73
C GLU A 170 4.98 18.86 0.45
N HIS A 171 5.22 20.06 1.03
CA HIS A 171 4.43 21.26 0.72
C HIS A 171 4.55 21.72 -0.74
N ALA A 172 5.69 21.50 -1.38
CA ALA A 172 5.92 21.90 -2.75
C ALA A 172 5.16 20.97 -3.70
N ALA A 173 5.11 19.68 -3.38
CA ALA A 173 4.26 18.72 -4.09
C ALA A 173 2.77 19.11 -3.98
N LEU A 174 2.30 19.54 -2.81
CA LEU A 174 0.93 20.06 -2.64
C LEU A 174 0.68 21.30 -3.51
N ALA A 175 1.64 22.23 -3.59
CA ALA A 175 1.54 23.41 -4.46
C ALA A 175 1.40 23.02 -5.94
N TYR A 176 2.19 22.05 -6.42
CA TYR A 176 2.06 21.53 -7.79
C TYR A 176 0.69 20.90 -8.04
N ASN A 177 0.21 20.07 -7.09
CA ASN A 177 -1.09 19.43 -7.21
C ASN A 177 -2.21 20.47 -7.26
N TYR A 178 -2.30 21.33 -6.25
CA TYR A 178 -3.33 22.36 -6.18
C TYR A 178 -3.26 23.33 -7.35
N GLY A 179 -2.07 23.88 -7.63
CA GLY A 179 -1.86 24.92 -8.63
C GLY A 179 -2.17 24.49 -10.06
N ILE A 180 -1.88 23.25 -10.43
CA ILE A 180 -2.14 22.74 -11.78
C ILE A 180 -3.61 22.38 -11.97
N TYR A 181 -4.24 21.69 -11.00
CA TYR A 181 -5.64 21.29 -11.12
C TYR A 181 -6.63 22.43 -10.89
N LYS A 182 -6.30 23.40 -10.03
CA LYS A 182 -7.13 24.59 -9.79
C LYS A 182 -6.72 25.80 -10.63
N GLY A 183 -5.71 25.67 -11.50
CA GLY A 183 -5.06 26.80 -12.19
C GLY A 183 -5.99 27.71 -12.99
N MET A 184 -7.13 27.23 -13.47
CA MET A 184 -8.12 28.08 -14.16
C MET A 184 -8.88 29.03 -13.22
N ASN A 185 -8.92 28.72 -11.92
CA ASN A 185 -9.61 29.49 -10.88
C ASN A 185 -8.60 30.28 -10.02
N LEU A 186 -7.33 30.32 -10.42
CA LEU A 186 -6.31 31.10 -9.74
C LEU A 186 -6.22 32.50 -10.35
N PRO A 187 -5.87 33.52 -9.54
CA PRO A 187 -5.70 34.88 -10.03
C PRO A 187 -4.66 34.97 -11.14
N LYS A 188 -4.84 35.88 -12.09
CA LYS A 188 -3.83 36.15 -13.13
C LYS A 188 -2.65 36.95 -12.54
N SER A 189 -1.57 37.09 -13.31
CA SER A 189 -0.34 37.77 -12.84
C SER A 189 -0.52 39.24 -12.44
N GLU A 190 -1.60 39.89 -12.85
CA GLU A 190 -1.93 41.29 -12.53
C GLU A 190 -2.80 41.42 -11.28
N GLU A 191 -3.35 40.30 -10.79
CA GLU A 191 -4.23 40.24 -9.63
C GLU A 191 -3.44 39.84 -8.37
N PRO A 192 -3.90 40.23 -7.17
CA PRO A 192 -3.26 39.81 -5.93
C PRO A 192 -3.26 38.27 -5.82
N PRO A 193 -2.16 37.66 -5.33
CA PRO A 193 -2.07 36.22 -5.23
C PRO A 193 -3.09 35.68 -4.23
N LYS A 194 -3.62 34.50 -4.53
CA LYS A 194 -4.48 33.76 -3.61
C LYS A 194 -3.60 33.06 -2.58
N ILE A 195 -3.72 33.43 -1.31
CA ILE A 195 -2.99 32.79 -0.22
C ILE A 195 -3.76 31.56 0.24
N VAL A 196 -3.15 30.38 0.18
CA VAL A 196 -3.72 29.12 0.63
C VAL A 196 -2.85 28.54 1.75
N ALA A 197 -3.46 28.21 2.87
CA ALA A 197 -2.81 27.46 3.93
C ALA A 197 -2.97 25.95 3.66
N PHE A 198 -1.87 25.23 3.64
CA PHE A 198 -1.87 23.76 3.61
C PHE A 198 -1.52 23.23 5.00
N VAL A 199 -2.30 22.28 5.51
CA VAL A 199 -2.02 21.61 6.79
C VAL A 199 -1.99 20.10 6.56
N ASP A 200 -0.80 19.52 6.64
CA ASP A 200 -0.56 18.10 6.49
C ASP A 200 -0.42 17.44 7.87
N CYS A 201 -1.44 16.65 8.22
CA CYS A 201 -1.52 15.93 9.49
C CYS A 201 -1.14 14.46 9.27
N GLY A 202 0.15 14.17 9.25
CA GLY A 202 0.70 12.85 9.00
C GLY A 202 0.68 11.91 10.20
N HIS A 203 1.44 10.82 10.08
CA HIS A 203 1.56 9.81 11.14
C HIS A 203 2.51 10.24 12.27
N SER A 204 3.69 10.78 11.95
CA SER A 204 4.72 11.11 12.95
C SER A 204 4.93 12.61 13.17
N CYS A 205 4.21 13.45 12.41
CA CYS A 205 4.42 14.89 12.36
C CYS A 205 3.15 15.57 11.87
N VAL A 206 2.96 16.83 12.27
CA VAL A 206 2.07 17.77 11.59
C VAL A 206 2.92 18.90 11.01
N GLN A 207 2.66 19.30 9.77
CA GLN A 207 3.33 20.40 9.11
C GLN A 207 2.33 21.31 8.41
N THR A 208 2.70 22.56 8.23
CA THR A 208 1.86 23.57 7.60
C THR A 208 2.68 24.57 6.81
N SER A 209 2.09 25.08 5.73
CA SER A 209 2.69 26.13 4.91
C SER A 209 1.64 27.12 4.41
N LEU A 210 2.07 28.36 4.22
CA LEU A 210 1.32 29.40 3.54
C LEU A 210 1.90 29.57 2.14
N ILE A 211 1.06 29.43 1.12
CA ILE A 211 1.48 29.46 -0.28
C ILE A 211 0.66 30.51 -1.01
N ALA A 212 1.34 31.48 -1.61
CA ALA A 212 0.74 32.45 -2.54
C ALA A 212 0.67 31.83 -3.94
N LEU A 213 -0.51 31.78 -4.53
CA LEU A 213 -0.75 31.17 -5.84
C LEU A 213 -1.37 32.16 -6.83
N ILE A 214 -0.83 32.16 -8.05
CA ILE A 214 -1.42 32.74 -9.25
C ILE A 214 -1.43 31.68 -10.37
N ALA A 215 -2.10 31.95 -11.48
CA ALA A 215 -2.12 31.04 -12.62
C ALA A 215 -0.69 30.77 -13.13
N GLY A 216 -0.24 29.52 -13.01
CA GLY A 216 1.07 29.07 -13.49
C GLY A 216 2.25 29.38 -12.55
N ASN A 217 2.04 29.97 -11.37
CA ASN A 217 3.13 30.28 -10.45
C ASN A 217 2.66 30.18 -8.98
N ALA A 218 3.52 29.66 -8.11
CA ALA A 218 3.35 29.70 -6.67
C ALA A 218 4.62 30.09 -5.94
N LYS A 219 4.45 30.69 -4.76
CA LYS A 219 5.52 31.04 -3.84
C LYS A 219 5.16 30.59 -2.44
N ILE A 220 6.03 29.81 -1.81
CA ILE A 220 5.87 29.46 -0.39
C ILE A 220 6.33 30.66 0.45
N LEU A 221 5.41 31.19 1.25
CA LEU A 221 5.62 32.37 2.07
C LEU A 221 6.23 32.02 3.43
N SER A 222 5.72 30.94 4.05
CA SER A 222 6.14 30.49 5.38
C SER A 222 5.80 29.02 5.56
N ALA A 223 6.52 28.35 6.45
CA ALA A 223 6.25 26.98 6.86
C ALA A 223 6.58 26.76 8.34
N ALA A 224 5.83 25.87 8.98
CA ALA A 224 6.01 25.43 10.35
C ALA A 224 5.70 23.93 10.47
N HIS A 225 6.26 23.29 11.50
CA HIS A 225 6.04 21.87 11.76
C HIS A 225 6.15 21.58 13.25
N THR A 226 5.65 20.43 13.65
CA THR A 226 5.86 19.86 14.99
C THR A 226 6.00 18.35 14.90
N LEU A 227 7.05 17.82 15.54
CA LEU A 227 7.33 16.40 15.65
C LEU A 227 6.70 15.76 16.90
N GLU A 228 5.98 16.54 17.72
CA GLU A 228 5.41 16.11 18.99
C GLU A 228 3.93 15.68 18.87
N VAL A 229 3.36 15.74 17.67
CA VAL A 229 1.97 15.35 17.39
C VAL A 229 1.86 14.71 16.00
N GLY A 230 0.92 13.78 15.88
CA GLY A 230 0.69 12.97 14.69
C GLY A 230 -0.09 11.71 15.05
N GLY A 231 -0.52 10.96 14.05
CA GLY A 231 -1.26 9.71 14.22
C GLY A 231 -0.68 8.78 15.28
N HIS A 232 0.64 8.61 15.28
CA HIS A 232 1.42 7.79 16.21
C HIS A 232 1.22 8.19 17.67
N TYR A 233 1.29 9.49 17.97
CA TYR A 233 1.20 9.99 19.34
C TYR A 233 -0.20 9.80 19.92
N PHE A 234 -1.24 9.92 19.08
CA PHE A 234 -2.60 9.55 19.48
C PHE A 234 -2.73 8.04 19.76
N ASP A 235 -2.05 7.19 18.98
CA ASP A 235 -2.06 5.74 19.20
C ASP A 235 -1.33 5.36 20.49
N LEU A 236 -0.19 5.99 20.77
CA LEU A 236 0.56 5.81 22.02
C LEU A 236 -0.28 6.24 23.23
N LEU A 237 -0.95 7.39 23.16
CA LEU A 237 -1.80 7.89 24.24
C LEU A 237 -2.93 6.90 24.57
N LEU A 238 -3.59 6.34 23.55
CA LEU A 238 -4.62 5.32 23.72
C LEU A 238 -4.05 4.03 24.31
N ARG A 239 -2.91 3.56 23.79
CA ARG A 239 -2.22 2.37 24.30
C ARG A 239 -1.89 2.54 25.78
N ASP A 240 -1.28 3.66 26.17
CA ASP A 240 -0.83 3.90 27.53
C ASP A 240 -2.01 3.99 28.52
N TYR A 241 -3.14 4.57 28.08
CA TYR A 241 -4.41 4.50 28.82
C TYR A 241 -4.86 3.05 29.05
N PHE A 242 -4.90 2.22 28.00
CA PHE A 242 -5.35 0.83 28.13
C PHE A 242 -4.36 -0.06 28.88
N VAL A 243 -3.05 0.24 28.86
CA VAL A 243 -2.05 -0.44 29.70
C VAL A 243 -2.40 -0.28 31.18
N VAL A 244 -2.74 0.94 31.62
CA VAL A 244 -3.16 1.20 33.01
C VAL A 244 -4.47 0.48 33.32
N GLN A 245 -5.47 0.61 32.45
CA GLN A 245 -6.78 -0.04 32.64
C GLN A 245 -6.66 -1.57 32.70
N PHE A 246 -5.80 -2.19 31.89
CA PHE A 246 -5.64 -3.64 31.90
C PHE A 246 -4.87 -4.15 33.11
N LYS A 247 -3.94 -3.35 33.63
CA LYS A 247 -3.30 -3.63 34.91
C LYS A 247 -4.30 -3.61 36.06
N GLU A 248 -5.22 -2.65 36.08
CA GLU A 248 -6.27 -2.55 37.11
C GLU A 248 -7.33 -3.65 36.98
N LYS A 249 -7.84 -3.88 35.76
CA LYS A 249 -8.98 -4.78 35.51
C LYS A 249 -8.61 -6.26 35.44
N TYR A 250 -7.46 -6.59 34.84
CA TYR A 250 -7.05 -7.97 34.58
C TYR A 250 -5.79 -8.39 35.36
N ASN A 251 -5.17 -7.46 36.11
CA ASN A 251 -3.89 -7.69 36.80
C ASN A 251 -2.75 -8.13 35.87
N ILE A 252 -2.74 -7.60 34.64
CA ILE A 252 -1.73 -7.91 33.62
C ILE A 252 -0.83 -6.68 33.41
N ASP A 253 0.47 -6.88 33.51
CA ASP A 253 1.46 -5.85 33.21
C ASP A 253 1.95 -5.98 31.76
N VAL A 254 1.25 -5.32 30.85
CA VAL A 254 1.52 -5.32 29.40
C VAL A 254 2.94 -4.85 29.08
N THR A 255 3.50 -3.95 29.91
CA THR A 255 4.82 -3.34 29.67
C THR A 255 5.96 -4.37 29.69
N LYS A 256 5.75 -5.52 30.32
CA LYS A 256 6.72 -6.63 30.37
C LYS A 256 6.72 -7.48 29.11
N ASN A 257 5.76 -7.30 28.21
CA ASN A 257 5.63 -8.07 26.99
C ASN A 257 5.61 -7.14 25.76
N PRO A 258 6.75 -6.93 25.09
CA PRO A 258 6.83 -6.07 23.89
C PRO A 258 5.85 -6.47 22.79
N ARG A 259 5.60 -7.77 22.60
CA ARG A 259 4.63 -8.26 21.61
C ARG A 259 3.21 -7.80 21.95
N ALA A 260 2.82 -7.86 23.23
CA ALA A 260 1.51 -7.39 23.68
C ALA A 260 1.39 -5.85 23.52
N MET A 261 2.45 -5.10 23.77
CA MET A 261 2.49 -3.65 23.53
C MET A 261 2.22 -3.29 22.07
N PHE A 262 2.84 -3.98 21.11
CA PHE A 262 2.59 -3.75 19.67
C PHE A 262 1.20 -4.21 19.24
N ARG A 263 0.72 -5.37 19.73
CA ARG A 263 -0.66 -5.82 19.48
C ARG A 263 -1.69 -4.78 19.96
N LEU A 264 -1.49 -4.23 21.16
CA LEU A 264 -2.37 -3.20 21.70
C LEU A 264 -2.29 -1.89 20.90
N LEU A 265 -1.10 -1.49 20.46
CA LEU A 265 -0.92 -0.31 19.61
C LEU A 265 -1.69 -0.44 18.28
N ASP A 266 -1.62 -1.61 17.64
CA ASP A 266 -2.39 -1.93 16.42
C ASP A 266 -3.90 -1.81 16.62
N GLU A 267 -4.41 -2.30 17.75
CA GLU A 267 -5.84 -2.17 18.09
C GLU A 267 -6.23 -0.73 18.44
N CYS A 268 -5.34 0.03 19.09
CA CYS A 268 -5.55 1.45 19.35
C CYS A 268 -5.60 2.27 18.05
N GLU A 269 -4.78 1.95 17.04
CA GLU A 269 -4.84 2.58 15.73
C GLU A 269 -6.20 2.34 15.05
N LYS A 270 -6.72 1.10 15.10
CA LYS A 270 -8.05 0.76 14.57
C LYS A 270 -9.15 1.52 15.31
N LEU A 271 -9.09 1.54 16.64
CA LEU A 271 -10.05 2.23 17.50
C LEU A 271 -10.07 3.73 17.20
N LYS A 272 -8.90 4.37 17.09
CA LYS A 272 -8.76 5.79 16.69
C LYS A 272 -9.44 6.07 15.34
N LYS A 273 -9.20 5.22 14.33
CA LYS A 273 -9.82 5.37 13.00
C LYS A 273 -11.34 5.22 13.06
N GLN A 274 -11.84 4.25 13.82
CA GLN A 274 -13.28 4.06 14.01
C GLN A 274 -13.90 5.27 14.73
N MET A 275 -13.22 5.83 15.74
CA MET A 275 -13.66 7.03 16.44
C MET A 275 -13.72 8.27 15.54
N SER A 276 -12.91 8.36 14.48
CA SER A 276 -13.05 9.46 13.51
C SER A 276 -14.40 9.43 12.77
N ALA A 277 -14.97 8.24 12.54
CA ALA A 277 -16.26 8.07 11.86
C ALA A 277 -17.45 8.03 12.83
N ASN A 278 -17.28 7.45 14.02
CA ASN A 278 -18.34 7.25 15.01
C ASN A 278 -18.01 7.94 16.34
N SER A 279 -18.94 8.73 16.88
CA SER A 279 -18.76 9.45 18.15
C SER A 279 -19.22 8.66 19.38
N GLN A 280 -19.93 7.55 19.19
CA GLN A 280 -20.41 6.70 20.27
C GLN A 280 -19.27 5.92 20.92
N ASN A 281 -19.55 5.26 22.05
CA ASN A 281 -18.59 4.38 22.70
C ASN A 281 -18.29 3.17 21.81
N ILE A 282 -17.03 2.94 21.47
CA ILE A 282 -16.58 1.88 20.57
C ILE A 282 -15.85 0.81 21.40
N PRO A 283 -16.39 -0.42 21.48
CA PRO A 283 -15.73 -1.52 22.15
C PRO A 283 -14.67 -2.16 21.25
N PHE A 284 -13.65 -2.75 21.86
CA PHE A 284 -12.74 -3.69 21.20
C PHE A 284 -12.45 -4.88 22.11
N HIS A 285 -12.01 -5.97 21.50
CA HIS A 285 -11.68 -7.22 22.18
C HIS A 285 -10.40 -7.81 21.58
N ILE A 286 -9.49 -8.27 22.45
CA ILE A 286 -8.26 -8.93 22.04
C ILE A 286 -8.18 -10.28 22.76
N GLU A 287 -8.30 -11.34 21.97
CA GLU A 287 -8.20 -12.71 22.43
C GLU A 287 -6.74 -13.10 22.71
N CYS A 288 -6.55 -13.94 23.73
CA CYS A 288 -5.27 -14.49 24.14
C CYS A 288 -4.18 -13.40 24.17
N PHE A 289 -4.49 -12.29 24.83
CA PHE A 289 -3.68 -11.09 24.74
C PHE A 289 -2.34 -11.29 25.46
N MET A 290 -2.40 -11.80 26.70
CA MET A 290 -1.25 -12.14 27.51
C MET A 290 -1.66 -13.15 28.59
N ASN A 291 -0.82 -14.17 28.85
CA ASN A 291 -1.08 -15.23 29.85
C ASN A 291 -2.43 -15.93 29.66
N ASP A 292 -2.83 -16.18 28.40
CA ASP A 292 -4.12 -16.77 28.02
C ASP A 292 -5.36 -16.00 28.53
N VAL A 293 -5.18 -14.72 28.88
CA VAL A 293 -6.26 -13.83 29.26
C VAL A 293 -6.71 -13.00 28.06
N ASP A 294 -8.02 -13.01 27.82
CA ASP A 294 -8.66 -12.11 26.88
C ASP A 294 -8.90 -10.76 27.53
N VAL A 295 -8.68 -9.69 26.77
CA VAL A 295 -8.93 -8.33 27.25
C VAL A 295 -10.00 -7.66 26.41
N SER A 296 -10.85 -6.88 27.07
CA SER A 296 -11.79 -5.97 26.44
C SER A 296 -11.67 -4.57 27.00
N GLY A 297 -11.88 -3.60 26.14
CA GLY A 297 -11.94 -2.18 26.46
C GLY A 297 -12.95 -1.46 25.59
N SER A 298 -13.22 -0.20 25.91
CA SER A 298 -13.99 0.68 25.05
C SER A 298 -13.48 2.10 25.17
N MET A 299 -13.65 2.90 24.12
CA MET A 299 -13.34 4.32 24.12
C MET A 299 -14.44 5.10 23.41
N GLN A 300 -14.80 6.24 23.97
CA GLN A 300 -15.65 7.23 23.31
C GLN A 300 -14.80 8.38 22.79
N ARG A 301 -15.22 8.98 21.66
CA ARG A 301 -14.51 10.09 21.02
C ARG A 301 -14.25 11.26 21.97
N THR A 302 -15.24 11.68 22.76
CA THR A 302 -15.12 12.80 23.70
C THR A 302 -14.04 12.55 24.75
N GLN A 303 -14.02 11.34 25.35
CA GLN A 303 -12.99 10.94 26.30
C GLN A 303 -11.59 10.93 25.66
N PHE A 304 -11.48 10.37 24.44
CA PHE A 304 -10.22 10.40 23.69
C PHE A 304 -9.75 11.84 23.43
N GLU A 305 -10.64 12.72 23.00
CA GLU A 305 -10.31 14.10 22.68
C GLU A 305 -9.89 14.89 23.93
N GLU A 306 -10.54 14.67 25.07
CA GLU A 306 -10.15 15.23 26.37
C GLU A 306 -8.75 14.77 26.79
N MET A 307 -8.45 13.47 26.70
CA MET A 307 -7.12 12.94 26.98
C MET A 307 -6.04 13.53 26.05
N ALA A 308 -6.40 13.76 24.79
CA ALA A 308 -5.50 14.24 23.74
C ALA A 308 -5.34 15.77 23.70
N GLN A 309 -5.96 16.52 24.62
CA GLN A 309 -5.96 17.99 24.60
C GLN A 309 -4.56 18.60 24.53
N HIS A 310 -3.58 18.01 25.23
CA HIS A 310 -2.19 18.47 25.20
C HIS A 310 -1.51 18.29 23.83
N LEU A 311 -1.88 17.27 23.05
CA LEU A 311 -1.38 17.06 21.68
C LEU A 311 -2.03 18.05 20.71
N PHE A 312 -3.32 18.31 20.89
CA PHE A 312 -4.06 19.30 20.10
C PHE A 312 -3.50 20.71 20.25
N GLU A 313 -3.08 21.08 21.46
CA GLU A 313 -2.46 22.39 21.71
C GLU A 313 -1.16 22.59 20.93
N LYS A 314 -0.41 21.51 20.64
CA LYS A 314 0.80 21.57 19.80
C LYS A 314 0.48 21.98 18.35
N ILE A 315 -0.71 21.62 17.84
CA ILE A 315 -1.16 22.04 16.52
C ILE A 315 -1.44 23.55 16.52
N ASN A 316 -2.13 24.07 17.54
CA ASN A 316 -2.38 25.50 17.71
C ASN A 316 -1.06 26.31 17.76
N LEU A 317 -0.12 25.88 18.59
CA LEU A 317 1.17 26.55 18.74
C LEU A 317 1.96 26.60 17.41
N MET A 318 1.93 25.50 16.64
CA MET A 318 2.54 25.46 15.31
C MET A 318 1.88 26.47 14.35
N LEU A 319 0.55 26.59 14.37
CA LEU A 319 -0.17 27.56 13.54
C LEU A 319 0.18 29.01 13.93
N HIS A 320 0.30 29.32 15.22
CA HIS A 320 0.79 30.64 15.66
C HIS A 320 2.22 30.92 15.13
N THR A 321 3.12 29.94 15.24
CA THR A 321 4.50 30.05 14.73
C THR A 321 4.54 30.30 13.21
N LEU A 322 3.62 29.70 12.45
CA LEU A 322 3.51 29.89 11.00
C LEU A 322 3.27 31.36 10.64
N PHE A 323 2.33 32.01 11.34
CA PHE A 323 1.93 33.40 11.09
C PHE A 323 2.92 34.42 11.63
N GLU A 324 3.54 34.15 12.78
CA GLU A 324 4.63 34.97 13.31
C GLU A 324 5.77 35.11 12.29
N ARG A 325 6.12 34.00 11.61
CA ARG A 325 7.14 33.99 10.55
C ARG A 325 6.69 34.63 9.26
N ALA A 326 5.42 34.43 8.87
CA ALA A 326 4.89 34.92 7.60
C ALA A 326 4.70 36.44 7.58
N GLN A 327 4.48 37.06 8.74
CA GLN A 327 4.15 38.49 8.86
C GLN A 327 2.92 38.89 8.03
N ILE A 328 1.91 38.01 7.94
CA ILE A 328 0.61 38.27 7.33
C ILE A 328 -0.51 38.06 8.35
N ASN A 329 -1.72 38.55 8.08
CA ASN A 329 -2.86 38.30 8.96
C ASN A 329 -3.57 37.00 8.59
N VAL A 330 -4.22 36.37 9.57
CA VAL A 330 -5.00 35.13 9.35
C VAL A 330 -6.14 35.38 8.35
N GLU A 331 -6.73 36.57 8.40
CA GLU A 331 -7.81 37.01 7.54
C GLU A 331 -7.41 37.07 6.05
N ASP A 332 -6.11 37.26 5.75
CA ASP A 332 -5.57 37.33 4.39
C ASP A 332 -5.52 35.94 3.70
N VAL A 333 -5.59 34.86 4.48
CA VAL A 333 -5.60 33.48 3.94
C VAL A 333 -6.93 33.21 3.28
N SER A 334 -6.94 32.98 1.97
CA SER A 334 -8.16 32.76 1.19
C SER A 334 -8.79 31.40 1.48
N ASP A 335 -8.00 30.33 1.43
CA ASP A 335 -8.45 28.94 1.62
C ASP A 335 -7.51 28.19 2.57
N VAL A 336 -8.07 27.19 3.25
CA VAL A 336 -7.32 26.24 4.07
C VAL A 336 -7.57 24.85 3.52
N GLU A 337 -6.52 24.14 3.09
CA GLU A 337 -6.59 22.76 2.59
C GLU A 337 -5.90 21.83 3.59
N ILE A 338 -6.59 20.75 3.97
CA ILE A 338 -6.06 19.75 4.89
C ILE A 338 -5.77 18.43 4.17
N VAL A 339 -4.61 17.85 4.46
CA VAL A 339 -4.16 16.55 3.95
C VAL A 339 -3.55 15.72 5.09
N GLY A 340 -3.14 14.51 4.78
CA GLY A 340 -2.55 13.58 5.75
C GLY A 340 -3.61 12.81 6.52
N GLY A 341 -3.32 11.54 6.81
CA GLY A 341 -4.31 10.61 7.33
C GLY A 341 -4.94 11.01 8.67
N SER A 342 -4.18 11.71 9.52
CA SER A 342 -4.64 12.16 10.85
C SER A 342 -5.58 13.36 10.78
N SER A 343 -5.63 14.10 9.66
CA SER A 343 -6.56 15.23 9.49
C SER A 343 -8.04 14.83 9.56
N ARG A 344 -8.33 13.52 9.47
CA ARG A 344 -9.66 12.93 9.64
C ARG A 344 -10.16 12.89 11.08
N ILE A 345 -9.29 13.14 12.06
CA ILE A 345 -9.71 13.29 13.46
C ILE A 345 -10.54 14.58 13.55
N PRO A 346 -11.84 14.51 13.93
CA PRO A 346 -12.74 15.66 13.90
C PRO A 346 -12.23 16.88 14.67
N ARG A 347 -11.63 16.67 15.84
CA ARG A 347 -11.06 17.76 16.64
C ARG A 347 -9.94 18.51 15.93
N ILE A 348 -9.12 17.85 15.10
CA ILE A 348 -8.08 18.53 14.31
C ILE A 348 -8.71 19.48 13.29
N LYS A 349 -9.75 19.03 12.56
CA LYS A 349 -10.48 19.91 11.62
C LYS A 349 -11.11 21.10 12.35
N GLN A 350 -11.65 20.90 13.55
CA GLN A 350 -12.22 21.98 14.37
C GLN A 350 -11.16 23.01 14.78
N ILE A 351 -10.03 22.57 15.34
CA ILE A 351 -8.94 23.46 15.77
C ILE A 351 -8.43 24.32 14.61
N ILE A 352 -8.20 23.70 13.46
CA ILE A 352 -7.77 24.42 12.25
C ILE A 352 -8.87 25.41 11.84
N GLY A 353 -10.14 25.00 11.85
CA GLY A 353 -11.26 25.87 11.48
C GLY A 353 -11.46 27.05 12.44
N GLU A 354 -11.30 26.83 13.74
CA GLU A 354 -11.34 27.84 14.80
C GLU A 354 -10.18 28.86 14.62
N PHE A 355 -8.96 28.37 14.37
CA PHE A 355 -7.78 29.21 14.17
C PHE A 355 -7.94 30.13 12.95
N PHE A 356 -8.31 29.57 11.79
CA PHE A 356 -8.44 30.33 10.55
C PHE A 356 -9.79 31.06 10.41
N LYS A 357 -10.73 30.83 11.34
CA LYS A 357 -12.13 31.29 11.27
C LYS A 357 -12.82 30.91 9.94
N LYS A 358 -12.41 29.78 9.35
CA LYS A 358 -12.81 29.31 8.01
C LYS A 358 -12.92 27.80 8.00
N GLU A 359 -13.87 27.24 7.25
CA GLU A 359 -13.96 25.78 7.14
C GLU A 359 -12.76 25.22 6.36
N PRO A 360 -12.00 24.26 6.93
CA PRO A 360 -10.93 23.61 6.20
C PRO A 360 -11.48 22.70 5.11
N LYS A 361 -10.91 22.83 3.92
CA LYS A 361 -11.29 22.13 2.69
C LYS A 361 -10.49 20.86 2.50
N THR A 362 -11.13 19.91 1.82
CA THR A 362 -10.54 18.64 1.40
C THR A 362 -10.71 18.49 -0.11
N THR A 363 -10.42 19.54 -0.88
CA THR A 363 -10.60 19.49 -2.34
C THR A 363 -9.52 18.66 -3.02
N MET A 364 -8.40 18.47 -2.34
CA MET A 364 -7.40 17.45 -2.66
C MET A 364 -7.68 16.18 -1.86
N ASN A 365 -7.37 15.04 -2.45
CA ASN A 365 -7.42 13.78 -1.72
C ASN A 365 -6.35 13.78 -0.61
N GLN A 366 -6.78 13.49 0.62
CA GLN A 366 -5.94 13.62 1.82
C GLN A 366 -4.76 12.64 1.86
N ASP A 367 -4.83 11.52 1.14
CA ASP A 367 -3.83 10.47 1.17
C ASP A 367 -2.84 10.57 0.01
N ASP A 368 -3.33 10.82 -1.20
CA ASP A 368 -2.52 10.71 -2.42
C ASP A 368 -2.03 12.05 -2.99
N ALA A 369 -2.41 13.18 -2.39
CA ALA A 369 -2.14 14.50 -2.95
C ALA A 369 -0.64 14.80 -3.13
N ILE A 370 0.19 14.38 -2.18
CA ILE A 370 1.64 14.57 -2.23
C ILE A 370 2.24 13.72 -3.38
N ALA A 371 1.84 12.45 -3.48
CA ALA A 371 2.32 11.57 -4.56
C ALA A 371 1.93 12.10 -5.95
N ARG A 372 0.69 12.60 -6.11
CA ARG A 372 0.25 13.26 -7.36
C ARG A 372 1.10 14.48 -7.67
N GLY A 373 1.38 15.33 -6.69
CA GLY A 373 2.30 16.47 -6.81
C GLY A 373 3.68 16.07 -7.30
N CYS A 374 4.24 14.98 -6.74
CA CYS A 374 5.51 14.41 -7.18
C CYS A 374 5.45 13.93 -8.63
N ALA A 375 4.36 13.27 -9.05
CA ALA A 375 4.20 12.80 -10.42
C ALA A 375 4.05 13.96 -11.42
N LEU A 376 3.33 15.03 -11.04
CA LEU A 376 3.23 16.26 -11.82
C LEU A 376 4.61 16.90 -12.00
N ARG A 377 5.38 17.03 -10.92
CA ARG A 377 6.76 17.54 -10.99
C ARG A 377 7.65 16.63 -11.82
N SER A 378 7.50 15.31 -11.70
CA SER A 378 8.23 14.34 -12.51
C SER A 378 7.95 14.55 -13.99
N ALA A 379 6.69 14.71 -14.37
CA ALA A 379 6.26 14.89 -15.75
C ALA A 379 6.85 16.14 -16.41
N MET A 380 7.03 17.24 -15.66
CA MET A 380 7.64 18.48 -16.16
C MET A 380 9.10 18.31 -16.60
N PHE A 381 9.81 17.29 -16.11
CA PHE A 381 11.18 17.00 -16.55
C PHE A 381 11.25 16.30 -17.93
N TYR A 382 10.11 15.94 -18.50
CA TYR A 382 10.02 15.21 -19.77
C TYR A 382 9.26 16.07 -20.79
N PRO A 383 9.96 16.87 -21.63
CA PRO A 383 9.33 17.81 -22.57
C PRO A 383 8.35 17.17 -23.57
N ALA A 384 8.51 15.87 -23.86
CA ALA A 384 7.59 15.12 -24.70
C ALA A 384 6.18 15.00 -24.08
N TYR A 385 6.07 15.15 -22.76
CA TYR A 385 4.81 15.16 -22.03
C TYR A 385 4.35 16.61 -21.87
N GLN A 386 3.46 17.06 -22.77
CA GLN A 386 2.94 18.43 -22.82
C GLN A 386 2.12 18.77 -21.56
N MET A 387 2.79 19.27 -20.54
CA MET A 387 2.18 19.75 -19.29
C MET A 387 2.12 21.27 -19.29
N LYS A 388 1.10 21.81 -18.59
CA LYS A 388 1.06 23.24 -18.28
C LYS A 388 2.28 23.61 -17.45
N GLU A 389 2.96 24.68 -17.85
CA GLU A 389 4.06 25.23 -17.07
C GLU A 389 3.54 25.70 -15.71
N PHE A 390 4.32 25.40 -14.66
CA PHE A 390 4.04 25.87 -13.32
C PHE A 390 5.37 26.11 -12.60
N ALA A 391 5.65 27.37 -12.28
CA ALA A 391 6.81 27.78 -11.51
C ALA A 391 6.50 27.70 -10.01
N LEU A 392 7.49 27.32 -9.21
CA LEU A 392 7.39 27.31 -7.75
C LEU A 392 8.67 27.90 -7.15
N GLU A 393 8.51 28.93 -6.34
CA GLU A 393 9.56 29.46 -5.47
C GLU A 393 9.41 28.85 -4.08
N ASP A 394 10.38 28.01 -3.68
CA ASP A 394 10.42 27.35 -2.38
C ASP A 394 11.68 27.78 -1.59
N PRO A 395 11.57 28.68 -0.60
CA PRO A 395 12.71 29.13 0.18
C PRO A 395 13.23 28.05 1.15
N PHE A 396 12.52 26.93 1.29
CA PHE A 396 12.92 25.77 2.09
C PHE A 396 13.57 24.68 1.23
N ASP A 397 13.75 24.89 -0.08
CA ASP A 397 14.50 23.95 -0.90
C ASP A 397 15.99 24.04 -0.55
N LEU A 398 16.58 22.91 -0.19
CA LEU A 398 17.93 22.85 0.36
C LEU A 398 18.92 22.41 -0.71
N VAL A 399 19.92 23.26 -0.99
CA VAL A 399 21.05 22.89 -1.84
C VAL A 399 21.98 21.97 -1.05
N MET A 400 22.07 20.71 -1.47
CA MET A 400 22.91 19.70 -0.84
C MET A 400 24.32 19.68 -1.41
N GLU A 401 25.33 19.53 -0.56
CA GLU A 401 26.71 19.32 -0.99
C GLU A 401 26.92 17.88 -1.49
N ALA A 402 27.13 17.73 -2.79
CA ALA A 402 27.34 16.41 -3.41
C ALA A 402 28.56 15.64 -2.83
N SER A 403 29.54 16.35 -2.26
CA SER A 403 30.71 15.78 -1.59
C SER A 403 30.37 15.00 -0.31
N LYS A 404 29.23 15.27 0.32
CA LYS A 404 28.76 14.58 1.54
C LYS A 404 28.00 13.29 1.25
N LEU A 405 27.74 12.98 -0.03
CA LEU A 405 27.17 11.69 -0.41
C LEU A 405 28.16 10.56 -0.10
N PRO A 406 27.66 9.35 0.22
CA PRO A 406 28.52 8.18 0.30
C PRO A 406 29.32 8.00 -0.99
N THR A 407 30.58 7.60 -0.84
CA THR A 407 31.49 7.36 -1.96
C THR A 407 30.92 6.28 -2.89
N GLU A 408 31.25 6.35 -4.19
CA GLU A 408 30.78 5.36 -5.16
C GLU A 408 31.14 3.93 -4.76
N LYS A 409 32.33 3.74 -4.16
CA LYS A 409 32.76 2.45 -3.64
C LYS A 409 31.84 1.94 -2.52
N SER A 410 31.53 2.78 -1.54
CA SER A 410 30.62 2.43 -0.44
C SER A 410 29.22 2.12 -0.95
N VAL A 411 28.71 2.93 -1.89
CA VAL A 411 27.41 2.68 -2.55
C VAL A 411 27.44 1.36 -3.31
N ALA A 412 28.52 1.04 -4.04
CA ALA A 412 28.63 -0.20 -4.80
C ALA A 412 28.63 -1.45 -3.90
N GLU A 413 29.29 -1.38 -2.74
CA GLU A 413 29.26 -2.45 -1.74
C GLU A 413 27.83 -2.66 -1.18
N LEU A 414 27.14 -1.59 -0.80
CA LEU A 414 25.76 -1.66 -0.31
C LEU A 414 24.77 -2.10 -1.39
N LEU A 415 24.93 -1.64 -2.63
CA LEU A 415 24.15 -2.07 -3.79
C LEU A 415 24.33 -3.56 -4.06
N LYS A 416 25.55 -4.10 -3.90
CA LYS A 416 25.80 -5.53 -4.04
C LYS A 416 25.03 -6.32 -2.98
N ILE A 417 25.08 -5.87 -1.72
CA ILE A 417 24.32 -6.50 -0.63
C ILE A 417 22.82 -6.47 -0.94
N GLU A 418 22.28 -5.33 -1.41
CA GLU A 418 20.87 -5.22 -1.80
C GLU A 418 20.50 -6.16 -2.95
N LYS A 419 21.36 -6.29 -3.98
CA LYS A 419 21.15 -7.25 -5.09
C LYS A 419 21.20 -8.70 -4.62
N ASP A 420 22.11 -9.05 -3.71
CA ASP A 420 22.20 -10.39 -3.14
C ASP A 420 20.93 -10.74 -2.34
N MET A 421 20.39 -9.77 -1.60
CA MET A 421 19.10 -9.90 -0.91
C MET A 421 17.92 -10.03 -1.89
N GLN A 422 17.86 -9.23 -2.96
CA GLN A 422 16.85 -9.37 -4.02
C GLN A 422 16.89 -10.76 -4.66
N ALA A 423 18.08 -11.28 -4.93
CA ALA A 423 18.24 -12.62 -5.48
C ALA A 423 17.77 -13.70 -4.49
N ALA A 424 17.94 -13.50 -3.18
CA ALA A 424 17.38 -14.39 -2.15
C ALA A 424 15.85 -14.32 -2.12
N ASP A 425 15.29 -13.11 -2.17
CA ASP A 425 13.85 -12.88 -2.23
C ASP A 425 13.23 -13.58 -3.45
N GLN A 426 13.83 -13.40 -4.63
CA GLN A 426 13.39 -14.06 -5.86
C GLN A 426 13.47 -15.59 -5.76
N ARG A 427 14.57 -16.15 -5.23
CA ARG A 427 14.69 -17.60 -5.04
C ARG A 427 13.62 -18.15 -4.10
N ALA A 428 13.27 -17.41 -3.05
CA ALA A 428 12.23 -17.81 -2.12
C ALA A 428 10.85 -17.79 -2.78
N THR A 429 10.53 -16.74 -3.55
CA THR A 429 9.28 -16.63 -4.32
C THR A 429 9.17 -17.75 -5.34
N GLU A 430 10.17 -17.96 -6.19
CA GLU A 430 10.15 -19.02 -7.22
C GLU A 430 10.01 -20.43 -6.61
N ARG A 431 10.62 -20.66 -5.43
CA ARG A 431 10.44 -21.92 -4.71
C ARG A 431 9.02 -22.05 -4.17
N SER A 432 8.44 -20.99 -3.61
CA SER A 432 7.04 -20.99 -3.14
C SER A 432 6.07 -21.25 -4.28
N ASP A 433 6.30 -20.63 -5.44
CA ASP A 433 5.47 -20.83 -6.64
C ASP A 433 5.56 -22.28 -7.15
N ALA A 434 6.77 -22.86 -7.18
CA ALA A 434 6.97 -24.26 -7.53
C ALA A 434 6.26 -25.22 -6.56
N LYS A 435 6.30 -24.91 -5.25
CA LYS A 435 5.57 -25.67 -4.22
C LYS A 435 4.07 -25.60 -4.47
N ASN A 436 3.51 -24.41 -4.61
CA ASN A 436 2.08 -24.19 -4.84
C ASN A 436 1.62 -24.89 -6.13
N ALA A 437 2.41 -24.86 -7.21
CA ALA A 437 2.09 -25.53 -8.46
C ALA A 437 2.03 -27.07 -8.32
N LEU A 438 2.91 -27.66 -7.49
CA LEU A 438 2.87 -29.09 -7.20
C LEU A 438 1.67 -29.45 -6.32
N GLU A 439 1.38 -28.66 -5.29
CA GLU A 439 0.19 -28.86 -4.44
C GLU A 439 -1.09 -28.78 -5.26
N GLU A 440 -1.23 -27.76 -6.11
CA GLU A 440 -2.37 -27.62 -7.01
C GLU A 440 -2.49 -28.81 -7.98
N TYR A 441 -1.37 -29.32 -8.49
CA TYR A 441 -1.35 -30.53 -9.31
C TYR A 441 -1.89 -31.72 -8.53
N CYS A 442 -1.39 -31.96 -7.30
CA CYS A 442 -1.83 -33.06 -6.44
C CYS A 442 -3.33 -32.97 -6.16
N PHE A 443 -3.86 -31.82 -5.72
CA PHE A 443 -5.27 -31.65 -5.42
C PHE A 443 -6.15 -31.83 -6.66
N ARG A 444 -5.71 -31.34 -7.83
CA ARG A 444 -6.42 -31.56 -9.09
C ARG A 444 -6.47 -33.04 -9.47
N MET A 445 -5.36 -33.76 -9.31
CA MET A 445 -5.33 -35.20 -9.58
C MET A 445 -6.20 -35.99 -8.59
N GLN A 446 -6.14 -35.65 -7.30
CA GLN A 446 -7.00 -36.24 -6.26
C GLN A 446 -8.47 -36.06 -6.62
N HIS A 447 -8.93 -34.83 -6.87
CA HIS A 447 -10.31 -34.57 -7.29
C HIS A 447 -10.68 -35.38 -8.55
N THR A 448 -9.79 -35.49 -9.53
CA THR A 448 -10.06 -36.20 -10.78
C THR A 448 -10.23 -37.71 -10.55
N PHE A 449 -9.37 -38.32 -9.75
CA PHE A 449 -9.36 -39.77 -9.50
C PHE A 449 -10.27 -40.21 -8.34
N GLU A 450 -10.76 -39.30 -7.51
CA GLU A 450 -11.80 -39.57 -6.51
C GLU A 450 -13.20 -39.70 -7.12
N ASP A 451 -13.46 -39.08 -8.27
CA ASP A 451 -14.73 -39.25 -9.01
C ASP A 451 -14.78 -40.64 -9.67
N THR A 452 -15.25 -41.62 -8.89
CA THR A 452 -15.39 -43.01 -9.33
C THR A 452 -16.26 -43.17 -10.56
N LYS A 453 -17.30 -42.35 -10.72
CA LYS A 453 -18.19 -42.38 -11.90
C LYS A 453 -17.49 -41.86 -13.15
N ALA A 454 -16.66 -40.84 -13.02
CA ALA A 454 -15.88 -40.33 -14.15
C ALA A 454 -14.78 -41.32 -14.60
N CYS A 455 -14.25 -42.12 -13.67
CA CYS A 455 -13.19 -43.09 -13.88
C CYS A 455 -13.69 -44.48 -14.34
N GLU A 456 -14.96 -44.82 -14.07
CA GLU A 456 -15.55 -46.13 -14.32
C GLU A 456 -15.40 -46.58 -15.79
N GLY A 457 -14.81 -47.76 -15.98
CA GLY A 457 -14.58 -48.35 -17.31
C GLY A 457 -13.48 -47.68 -18.16
N LYS A 458 -12.77 -46.68 -17.62
CA LYS A 458 -11.69 -45.95 -18.32
C LYS A 458 -10.31 -46.16 -17.72
N VAL A 459 -10.24 -46.22 -16.39
CA VAL A 459 -9.02 -46.44 -15.61
C VAL A 459 -9.31 -47.59 -14.64
N THR A 460 -8.34 -48.49 -14.44
CA THR A 460 -8.50 -49.60 -13.47
C THR A 460 -8.45 -49.06 -12.05
N GLU A 461 -9.17 -49.72 -11.14
CA GLU A 461 -9.25 -49.31 -9.74
C GLU A 461 -7.87 -49.28 -9.07
N ASP A 462 -6.99 -50.24 -9.39
CA ASP A 462 -5.61 -50.29 -8.89
C ASP A 462 -4.79 -49.05 -9.31
N VAL A 463 -4.92 -48.62 -10.57
CA VAL A 463 -4.21 -47.45 -11.10
C VAL A 463 -4.77 -46.17 -10.48
N ARG A 464 -6.09 -46.10 -10.30
CA ARG A 464 -6.77 -44.99 -9.65
C ARG A 464 -6.29 -44.81 -8.21
N LEU A 465 -6.34 -45.87 -7.41
CA LEU A 465 -5.88 -45.87 -6.01
C LEU A 465 -4.39 -45.56 -5.91
N SER A 466 -3.56 -46.07 -6.82
CA SER A 466 -2.13 -45.78 -6.82
C SER A 466 -1.83 -44.31 -7.12
N CYS A 467 -2.55 -43.69 -8.06
CA CYS A 467 -2.41 -42.25 -8.34
C CYS A 467 -2.82 -41.40 -7.14
N LEU A 468 -3.90 -41.78 -6.44
CA LEU A 468 -4.33 -41.09 -5.22
C LEU A 468 -3.29 -41.21 -4.10
N ASN A 469 -2.75 -42.41 -3.88
CA ASN A 469 -1.74 -42.65 -2.87
C ASN A 469 -0.46 -41.84 -3.15
N GLU A 470 0.03 -41.84 -4.39
CA GLU A 470 1.23 -41.07 -4.76
C GLU A 470 1.02 -39.56 -4.55
N CYS A 471 -0.17 -39.03 -4.87
CA CYS A 471 -0.49 -37.62 -4.61
C CYS A 471 -0.44 -37.30 -3.10
N SER A 472 -1.00 -38.18 -2.26
CA SER A 472 -0.96 -38.02 -0.81
C SER A 472 0.47 -38.10 -0.26
N GLU A 473 1.28 -39.04 -0.73
CA GLU A 473 2.69 -39.16 -0.34
C GLU A 473 3.52 -37.93 -0.74
N VAL A 474 3.24 -37.34 -1.92
CA VAL A 474 3.90 -36.09 -2.34
C VAL A 474 3.49 -34.90 -1.47
N LEU A 475 2.22 -34.82 -1.06
CA LEU A 475 1.76 -33.77 -0.14
C LEU A 475 2.42 -33.91 1.24
N GLU A 476 2.46 -35.12 1.81
CA GLU A 476 3.16 -35.39 3.07
C GLU A 476 4.66 -35.05 2.96
N TRP A 477 5.30 -35.41 1.84
CA TRP A 477 6.69 -35.06 1.57
C TRP A 477 6.92 -33.55 1.52
N LEU A 478 6.01 -32.78 0.90
CA LEU A 478 6.07 -31.31 0.86
C LEU A 478 5.92 -30.68 2.24
N ASP A 479 5.08 -31.26 3.10
CA ASP A 479 4.86 -30.76 4.46
C ASP A 479 6.04 -31.06 5.37
N MET A 480 6.56 -32.30 5.33
CA MET A 480 7.71 -32.72 6.14
C MET A 480 8.99 -31.93 5.82
N ASN A 481 9.15 -31.48 4.57
CA ASN A 481 10.37 -30.80 4.12
C ASN A 481 10.13 -29.32 3.78
N SER A 482 9.04 -28.72 4.28
CA SER A 482 8.51 -27.42 3.85
C SER A 482 9.49 -26.24 3.82
N THR A 483 10.57 -26.29 4.62
CA THR A 483 11.57 -25.21 4.71
C THR A 483 12.92 -25.53 4.05
N GLU A 484 13.22 -26.79 3.77
CA GLU A 484 14.55 -27.26 3.32
C GLU A 484 14.62 -27.51 1.81
N LEU A 485 13.48 -27.77 1.16
CA LEU A 485 13.46 -28.11 -0.26
C LEU A 485 13.95 -26.96 -1.14
N GLN A 486 14.75 -27.30 -2.14
CA GLN A 486 15.12 -26.39 -3.21
C GLN A 486 14.12 -26.50 -4.36
N LYS A 487 13.92 -25.41 -5.11
CA LYS A 487 13.07 -25.35 -6.31
C LYS A 487 13.26 -26.56 -7.23
N LYS A 488 14.51 -26.89 -7.56
CA LYS A 488 14.84 -28.01 -8.46
C LYS A 488 14.34 -29.37 -7.94
N GLN A 489 14.36 -29.59 -6.63
CA GLN A 489 13.86 -30.83 -6.04
C GLN A 489 12.34 -30.92 -6.16
N ILE A 490 11.64 -29.80 -5.92
CA ILE A 490 10.18 -29.70 -6.07
C ILE A 490 9.78 -29.93 -7.53
N GLU A 491 10.45 -29.27 -8.47
CA GLU A 491 10.19 -29.43 -9.91
C GLU A 491 10.48 -30.87 -10.39
N CYS A 492 11.54 -31.51 -9.89
CA CYS A 492 11.83 -32.91 -10.21
C CYS A 492 10.69 -33.83 -9.73
N ARG A 493 10.26 -33.66 -8.47
CA ARG A 493 9.17 -34.45 -7.89
C ARG A 493 7.85 -34.21 -8.63
N HIS A 494 7.58 -32.96 -9.03
CA HIS A 494 6.43 -32.63 -9.86
C HIS A 494 6.50 -33.35 -11.22
N SER A 495 7.65 -33.33 -11.91
CA SER A 495 7.82 -34.03 -13.19
C SER A 495 7.67 -35.54 -13.07
N GLU A 496 8.14 -36.14 -11.97
CA GLU A 496 7.94 -37.56 -11.67
C GLU A 496 6.46 -37.91 -11.50
N LEU A 497 5.75 -37.14 -10.67
CA LEU A 497 4.32 -37.32 -10.45
C LEU A 497 3.52 -37.11 -11.74
N GLU A 498 3.87 -36.10 -12.54
CA GLU A 498 3.26 -35.89 -13.85
C GLU A 498 3.45 -37.10 -14.77
N LYS A 499 4.66 -37.66 -14.85
CA LYS A 499 4.93 -38.86 -15.68
C LYS A 499 4.12 -40.06 -15.21
N TYR A 500 3.85 -40.15 -13.91
CA TYR A 500 3.06 -41.21 -13.31
C TYR A 500 1.55 -41.05 -13.60
N CYS A 501 0.98 -39.87 -13.39
CA CYS A 501 -0.45 -39.63 -13.53
C CYS A 501 -0.90 -39.37 -14.98
N LYS A 502 -0.05 -38.77 -15.84
CA LYS A 502 -0.41 -38.42 -17.23
C LYS A 502 -0.96 -39.60 -18.05
N PRO A 503 -0.38 -40.82 -18.03
CA PRO A 503 -0.92 -41.95 -18.78
C PRO A 503 -2.35 -42.33 -18.36
N ALA A 504 -2.66 -42.28 -17.06
CA ALA A 504 -4.01 -42.55 -16.56
C ALA A 504 -4.98 -41.43 -16.95
N LEU A 505 -4.52 -40.18 -16.85
CA LEU A 505 -5.28 -38.99 -17.22
C LEU A 505 -5.62 -38.98 -18.73
N SER A 506 -4.66 -39.32 -19.59
CA SER A 506 -4.88 -39.40 -21.05
C SER A 506 -5.91 -40.47 -21.41
N LYS A 507 -5.91 -41.64 -20.75
CA LYS A 507 -6.94 -42.66 -20.96
C LYS A 507 -8.34 -42.15 -20.55
N LEU A 508 -8.41 -41.41 -19.45
CA LEU A 508 -9.66 -40.85 -18.94
C LEU A 508 -10.28 -39.82 -19.91
N PHE A 509 -9.44 -38.97 -20.52
CA PHE A 509 -9.89 -37.96 -21.49
C PHE A 509 -10.09 -38.50 -22.92
N ALA A 510 -9.25 -39.40 -23.42
CA ALA A 510 -9.41 -40.00 -24.75
C ALA A 510 -10.73 -40.76 -24.90
N VAL A 511 -11.19 -41.42 -23.83
CA VAL A 511 -12.49 -42.11 -23.81
C VAL A 511 -13.66 -41.12 -23.71
N SER A 512 -13.43 -39.90 -23.18
CA SER A 512 -14.45 -38.85 -23.10
C SER A 512 -14.68 -38.15 -24.45
N GLU A 513 -13.63 -37.97 -25.26
CA GLU A 513 -13.72 -37.41 -26.62
C GLU A 513 -14.32 -38.41 -27.61
N ALA A 514 -13.93 -39.69 -27.54
CA ALA A 514 -14.53 -40.74 -28.35
C ALA A 514 -16.04 -40.96 -28.10
N LYS A 515 -16.54 -40.61 -26.90
CA LYS A 515 -17.99 -40.60 -26.60
C LYS A 515 -18.71 -39.38 -27.18
N LYS A 516 -18.03 -38.22 -27.32
CA LYS A 516 -18.59 -37.02 -27.95
C LYS A 516 -18.66 -37.17 -29.48
N GLU A 517 -17.64 -37.76 -30.10
CA GLU A 517 -17.66 -38.07 -31.55
C GLU A 517 -18.73 -39.12 -31.88
N LYS A 518 -18.83 -40.21 -31.12
CA LYS A 518 -19.89 -41.21 -31.33
C LYS A 518 -21.32 -40.69 -31.11
N GLN A 519 -21.52 -39.70 -30.22
CA GLN A 519 -22.84 -39.04 -30.08
C GLN A 519 -23.15 -38.03 -31.19
N ALA A 520 -22.12 -37.52 -31.88
CA ALA A 520 -22.29 -36.67 -33.06
C ALA A 520 -22.60 -37.51 -34.31
N ASP A 521 -21.96 -38.67 -34.47
CA ASP A 521 -22.21 -39.60 -35.59
C ASP A 521 -23.60 -40.26 -35.52
N VAL A 522 -24.07 -40.65 -34.32
CA VAL A 522 -25.42 -41.21 -34.13
C VAL A 522 -26.53 -40.19 -34.46
N LYS A 523 -26.29 -38.88 -34.27
CA LYS A 523 -27.24 -37.83 -34.67
C LYS A 523 -27.30 -37.59 -36.18
N GLN A 524 -26.29 -37.99 -36.95
CA GLN A 524 -26.35 -37.94 -38.42
C GLN A 524 -27.03 -39.20 -39.00
N GLU A 525 -26.88 -40.37 -38.38
CA GLU A 525 -27.53 -41.60 -38.86
C GLU A 525 -29.06 -41.65 -38.61
N ASP A 526 -29.55 -41.05 -37.51
CA ASP A 526 -31.00 -40.97 -37.22
C ASP A 526 -31.78 -40.07 -38.20
N SER A 527 -31.09 -39.24 -38.99
CA SER A 527 -31.72 -38.40 -40.02
C SER A 527 -31.94 -39.11 -41.37
N ASN A 528 -31.44 -40.34 -41.53
CA ASN A 528 -31.46 -41.06 -42.81
C ASN A 528 -32.33 -42.33 -42.83
N GLN A 529 -33.09 -42.66 -41.77
CA GLN A 529 -33.88 -43.90 -41.70
C GLN A 529 -35.39 -43.77 -41.50
N ASN A 530 -35.98 -42.57 -41.56
CA ASN A 530 -37.43 -42.42 -41.64
C ASN A 530 -37.86 -41.72 -42.94
N GLY A 531 -37.97 -42.53 -44.00
CA GLY A 531 -38.62 -42.11 -45.24
C GLY A 531 -39.26 -43.29 -45.97
N LYS A 532 -40.56 -43.12 -46.32
CA LYS A 532 -41.48 -43.88 -47.21
C LYS A 532 -42.47 -44.79 -46.45
N ASP A 533 -43.81 -44.68 -46.60
CA ASP A 533 -44.70 -44.46 -47.77
C ASP A 533 -46.03 -43.70 -47.39
N GLN A 534 -46.38 -42.56 -48.02
CA GLN A 534 -47.47 -42.27 -49.03
C GLN A 534 -48.96 -42.33 -48.56
N PRO A 535 -49.94 -41.56 -49.15
CA PRO A 535 -49.91 -40.84 -50.44
C PRO A 535 -50.43 -39.36 -50.47
N ASN A 536 -50.16 -38.71 -51.60
CA ASN A 536 -50.63 -37.40 -52.08
C ASN A 536 -52.16 -37.27 -52.17
N GLN A 537 -52.67 -36.07 -51.85
CA GLN A 537 -53.68 -35.36 -52.66
C GLN A 537 -53.40 -33.85 -52.64
N ASP A 538 -53.61 -33.24 -53.80
CA ASP A 538 -53.13 -31.94 -54.27
C ASP A 538 -53.76 -30.72 -53.56
N ILE A 539 -53.07 -29.56 -53.63
CA ILE A 539 -53.54 -28.31 -54.29
C ILE A 539 -52.54 -27.15 -54.03
N GLU A 540 -51.96 -26.68 -55.14
CA GLU A 540 -51.63 -25.30 -55.55
C GLU A 540 -50.93 -24.28 -54.61
N ALA A 541 -49.63 -24.11 -54.87
CA ALA A 541 -48.93 -22.87 -55.25
C ALA A 541 -49.33 -21.47 -54.71
N LYS A 542 -48.29 -20.84 -54.12
CA LYS A 542 -47.83 -19.44 -54.17
C LYS A 542 -48.19 -18.46 -53.03
N CYS A 543 -47.09 -17.94 -52.46
CA CYS A 543 -46.79 -16.58 -52.01
C CYS A 543 -47.83 -15.85 -51.15
N GLU A 544 -47.45 -15.47 -49.92
CA GLU A 544 -47.16 -14.07 -49.55
C GLU A 544 -46.69 -13.99 -48.09
N ASP A 545 -45.72 -13.11 -47.87
CA ASP A 545 -45.23 -12.68 -46.57
C ASP A 545 -46.23 -11.75 -45.87
N GLU A 546 -46.04 -11.67 -44.55
CA GLU A 546 -46.49 -10.66 -43.59
C GLU A 546 -47.72 -10.92 -42.71
N ASN A 547 -47.52 -10.46 -41.46
CA ASN A 547 -48.47 -9.86 -40.53
C ASN A 547 -49.25 -10.81 -39.61
N VAL A 548 -49.49 -10.52 -38.33
CA VAL A 548 -49.04 -9.51 -37.34
C VAL A 548 -49.78 -9.88 -36.04
N ASP A 549 -49.31 -9.37 -34.89
CA ASP A 549 -50.09 -8.81 -33.76
C ASP A 549 -49.49 -9.20 -32.40
N ASN A 550 -48.81 -8.24 -31.73
CA ASN A 550 -49.34 -7.22 -30.80
C ASN A 550 -49.36 -7.76 -29.34
N LYS A 551 -48.99 -7.03 -28.28
CA LYS A 551 -48.79 -5.59 -28.07
C LYS A 551 -48.16 -5.37 -26.67
N THR A 552 -47.20 -4.43 -26.57
CA THR A 552 -47.06 -3.26 -25.63
C THR A 552 -47.39 -3.42 -24.13
N SER A 553 -46.81 -2.72 -23.14
CA SER A 553 -45.94 -1.51 -22.94
C SER A 553 -45.55 -1.52 -21.43
N SER A 554 -44.68 -0.71 -20.81
CA SER A 554 -44.32 0.70 -20.99
C SER A 554 -43.06 1.06 -20.15
N ASN A 555 -42.27 2.02 -20.67
CA ASN A 555 -41.31 2.86 -19.93
C ASN A 555 -41.97 4.24 -19.69
N PRO A 556 -41.37 5.15 -18.90
CA PRO A 556 -40.81 6.36 -19.55
C PRO A 556 -39.55 6.98 -18.88
N LYS A 557 -38.84 7.78 -19.69
CA LYS A 557 -37.69 8.65 -19.38
C LYS A 557 -38.11 9.95 -18.64
N PRO A 558 -37.17 10.72 -18.06
CA PRO A 558 -37.34 12.15 -17.76
C PRO A 558 -36.52 13.07 -18.69
N GLU A 559 -37.02 14.27 -18.99
CA GLU A 559 -36.25 15.44 -19.46
C GLU A 559 -36.86 16.76 -18.92
N CYS A 560 -36.00 17.77 -18.80
CA CYS A 560 -36.09 19.05 -18.07
C CYS A 560 -37.21 20.04 -18.48
N ASN A 561 -37.67 20.91 -17.55
CA ASN A 561 -37.29 22.34 -17.40
C ASN A 561 -38.27 23.15 -16.51
N ASP A 562 -37.68 24.07 -15.74
CA ASP A 562 -38.08 25.44 -15.35
C ASP A 562 -39.40 25.81 -14.62
N ALA A 563 -39.18 26.58 -13.54
CA ALA A 563 -39.81 27.85 -13.13
C ALA A 563 -41.12 27.92 -12.29
N GLU A 564 -40.94 28.63 -11.15
CA GLU A 564 -41.79 29.69 -10.54
C GLU A 564 -43.00 29.38 -9.63
N MET A 565 -43.01 30.16 -8.51
CA MET A 565 -44.10 30.56 -7.59
C MET A 565 -44.81 29.43 -6.82
N ASP A 566 -44.94 29.44 -5.49
CA ASP A 566 -45.24 30.52 -4.52
C ASP A 566 -44.49 30.37 -3.18
#